data_AF-A0A0S7BDI9-F1
#
_entry.id   AF-A0A0S7BDI9-F1
#
_cell.length_a   1.000
_cell.length_b   1.000
_cell.length_c   1.000
_cell.angle_alpha   90.00
_cell.angle_beta   90.00
_cell.angle_gamma   90.00
#
_symmetry.space_group_name_H-M   'P 1'
#
loop_
_entity.id
_entity.type
_entity.pdbx_description
1 polymer ?
#
loop_
_entity_poly.entity_id
_entity_poly.type
_entity_poly.pdbx_seq_one_letter_code
_entity_poly.pdbx_strand_id
1 'polypeptide(L)'
;MTTFDWSIEIPFDESNFRNQIPREAGVYELLQSEEYPRYKGCTRVLKIGMSKTDLLEEIQNHFTRHTVANRLSRIRNCPKIKVSVKFAIATTENATEIEGNLLREFEDEYWDLPILNSQRGYSRGQDKHYKG
;
A
#
# COMPACT_ATOMS: atom_id res chain seq x y z
N MET A 1 1.80 -1.36 -20.36
CA MET A 1 0.71 -1.58 -19.39
C MET A 1 0.60 -3.05 -19.12
N THR A 2 1.00 -3.48 -17.93
CA THR A 2 0.84 -4.87 -17.49
C THR A 2 -0.64 -5.06 -17.19
N THR A 3 -1.36 -5.83 -18.00
CA THR A 3 -2.78 -6.11 -17.78
C THR A 3 -2.90 -7.23 -16.76
N PHE A 4 -3.40 -6.91 -15.57
CA PHE A 4 -3.77 -7.87 -14.54
C PHE A 4 -5.09 -7.43 -13.91
N ASP A 5 -5.86 -8.39 -13.43
CA ASP A 5 -7.22 -8.15 -12.94
C ASP A 5 -7.19 -7.80 -11.45
N TRP A 6 -7.52 -6.54 -11.15
CA TRP A 6 -7.75 -6.11 -9.78
C TRP A 6 -9.03 -6.75 -9.23
N SER A 7 -8.97 -7.13 -7.96
CA SER A 7 -10.15 -7.46 -7.16
C SER A 7 -11.12 -6.28 -7.10
N ILE A 8 -12.35 -6.57 -6.69
CA ILE A 8 -13.23 -5.52 -6.15
C ILE A 8 -12.56 -4.82 -4.96
N GLU A 9 -13.00 -3.61 -4.68
CA GLU A 9 -12.57 -2.88 -3.48
C GLU A 9 -13.25 -3.48 -2.24
N ILE A 10 -12.45 -3.95 -1.29
CA ILE A 10 -12.91 -4.63 -0.07
C ILE A 10 -12.73 -3.68 1.12
N PRO A 11 -13.82 -3.21 1.76
CA PRO A 11 -13.72 -2.36 2.95
C PRO A 11 -13.05 -3.10 4.10
N PHE A 12 -12.14 -2.43 4.80
CA PHE A 12 -11.46 -2.98 5.96
C PHE A 12 -12.45 -3.34 7.09
N ASP A 13 -12.48 -4.62 7.43
CA ASP A 13 -13.21 -5.17 8.57
C ASP A 13 -12.31 -6.22 9.25
N GLU A 14 -11.96 -5.97 10.51
CA GLU A 14 -11.08 -6.83 11.32
C GLU A 14 -11.59 -8.27 11.40
N SER A 15 -12.89 -8.47 11.30
CA SER A 15 -13.54 -9.78 11.42
C SER A 15 -13.68 -10.53 10.09
N ASN A 16 -13.67 -9.84 8.94
CA ASN A 16 -14.10 -10.39 7.65
C ASN A 16 -13.03 -10.49 6.55
N PHE A 17 -11.80 -10.04 6.80
CA PHE A 17 -10.73 -10.08 5.80
C PHE A 17 -10.33 -11.48 5.37
N ARG A 18 -10.39 -12.45 6.30
CA ARG A 18 -9.89 -13.81 6.10
C ARG A 18 -10.57 -14.56 4.96
N ASN A 19 -11.81 -14.20 4.63
CA ASN A 19 -12.60 -14.91 3.63
C ASN A 19 -12.61 -14.22 2.26
N GLN A 20 -12.05 -13.01 2.16
CA GLN A 20 -12.14 -12.18 0.95
C GLN A 20 -10.79 -11.96 0.26
N ILE A 21 -9.69 -12.18 0.98
CA ILE A 21 -8.33 -11.98 0.47
C ILE A 21 -7.61 -13.34 0.42
N PRO A 22 -7.05 -13.75 -0.73
CA PRO A 22 -6.38 -15.03 -0.89
C PRO A 22 -5.06 -15.08 -0.12
N ARG A 23 -4.62 -16.30 0.20
CA ARG A 23 -3.30 -16.59 0.78
C ARG A 23 -2.31 -16.96 -0.32
N GLU A 24 -2.12 -16.04 -1.24
CA GLU A 24 -1.28 -16.21 -2.43
C GLU A 24 -0.36 -15.01 -2.62
N ALA A 25 0.65 -15.15 -3.48
CA ALA A 25 1.49 -14.06 -3.90
C ALA A 25 0.70 -13.05 -4.77
N GLY A 26 1.11 -11.79 -4.74
CA GLY A 26 0.47 -10.75 -5.54
C GLY A 26 0.80 -9.34 -5.10
N VAL A 27 0.04 -8.39 -5.65
CA VAL A 27 0.15 -6.96 -5.35
C VAL A 27 -1.14 -6.44 -4.72
N TYR A 28 -1.05 -5.34 -3.98
CA TYR A 28 -2.20 -4.71 -3.34
C TYR A 28 -2.07 -3.20 -3.24
N GLU A 29 -3.23 -2.55 -3.12
CA GLU A 29 -3.38 -1.16 -2.73
C GLU A 29 -4.18 -1.08 -1.44
N LEU A 30 -3.71 -0.26 -0.50
CA LEU A 30 -4.54 0.24 0.60
C LEU A 30 -5.10 1.58 0.18
N LEU A 31 -6.41 1.76 0.29
CA LEU A 31 -7.10 2.99 -0.10
C LEU A 31 -7.85 3.59 1.08
N GLN A 32 -8.14 4.89 1.01
CA GLN A 32 -9.14 5.54 1.85
C GLN A 32 -10.39 5.93 1.06
N SER A 33 -11.50 6.14 1.76
CA SER A 33 -12.80 6.49 1.16
C SER A 33 -12.84 7.86 0.51
N GLU A 34 -12.06 8.82 1.00
CA GLU A 34 -12.01 10.18 0.48
C GLU A 34 -10.66 10.46 -0.19
N GLU A 35 -10.64 11.32 -1.20
CA GLU A 35 -9.38 11.77 -1.78
C GLU A 35 -8.62 12.70 -0.83
N TYR A 36 -7.29 12.64 -0.90
CA TYR A 36 -6.41 13.55 -0.18
C TYR A 36 -5.38 14.19 -1.12
N PRO A 37 -4.95 15.43 -0.83
CA PRO A 37 -4.04 16.16 -1.73
C PRO A 37 -2.64 15.55 -1.74
N ARG A 38 -2.02 15.52 -2.92
CA ARG A 38 -0.60 15.21 -3.14
C ARG A 38 0.15 16.45 -3.64
N TYR A 39 1.42 16.27 -4.02
CA TYR A 39 2.21 17.34 -4.61
C TYR A 39 1.56 17.84 -5.91
N LYS A 40 1.05 16.91 -6.72
CA LYS A 40 0.20 17.18 -7.88
C LYS A 40 -1.09 16.38 -7.74
N GLY A 41 -2.25 17.03 -7.85
CA GLY A 41 -3.57 16.36 -7.81
C GLY A 41 -3.97 15.81 -6.44
N CYS A 42 -4.95 14.89 -6.46
CA CYS A 42 -5.50 14.23 -5.28
C CYS A 42 -5.60 12.72 -5.56
N THR A 43 -5.53 11.90 -4.50
CA THR A 43 -5.61 10.44 -4.65
C THR A 43 -6.28 9.80 -3.44
N ARG A 44 -6.72 8.55 -3.59
CA ARG A 44 -7.23 7.69 -2.50
C ARG A 44 -6.18 6.69 -2.00
N VAL A 45 -5.10 6.47 -2.76
CA VAL A 45 -4.15 5.38 -2.50
C VAL A 45 -3.21 5.76 -1.36
N LEU A 46 -3.33 5.02 -0.25
CA LEU A 46 -2.50 5.18 0.93
C LEU A 46 -1.17 4.42 0.81
N LYS A 47 -1.23 3.19 0.26
CA LYS A 47 -0.09 2.30 0.09
C LYS A 47 -0.23 1.49 -1.18
N ILE A 48 0.87 1.29 -1.88
CA ILE A 48 1.05 0.22 -2.87
C ILE A 48 2.04 -0.77 -2.26
N GLY A 49 1.80 -2.07 -2.42
CA GLY A 49 2.67 -3.10 -1.90
C GLY A 49 2.52 -4.43 -2.61
N MET A 50 3.38 -5.38 -2.25
CA MET A 50 3.31 -6.75 -2.72
C MET A 50 3.56 -7.77 -1.60
N SER A 51 3.15 -9.00 -1.86
CA SER A 51 3.51 -10.17 -1.07
C SER A 51 4.02 -11.26 -1.99
N LYS A 52 5.12 -11.90 -1.61
CA LYS A 52 5.70 -13.04 -2.36
C LYS A 52 5.06 -14.38 -2.00
N THR A 53 4.23 -14.43 -0.97
CA THR A 53 3.75 -15.69 -0.40
C THR A 53 2.28 -15.62 0.01
N ASP A 54 1.92 -14.65 0.84
CA ASP A 54 0.59 -14.57 1.45
C ASP A 54 0.14 -13.10 1.51
N LEU A 55 -0.76 -12.72 0.60
CA LEU A 55 -1.38 -11.40 0.56
C LEU A 55 -2.18 -11.12 1.83
N LEU A 56 -3.00 -12.07 2.30
CA LEU A 56 -3.82 -11.90 3.48
C LEU A 56 -2.97 -11.58 4.71
N GLU A 57 -1.90 -12.32 4.95
CA GLU A 57 -0.99 -12.10 6.07
C GLU A 57 -0.30 -10.74 5.98
N GLU A 58 0.26 -10.40 4.81
CA GLU A 58 0.94 -9.12 4.59
C GLU A 58 -0.01 -7.94 4.81
N ILE A 59 -1.21 -8.00 4.25
CA ILE A 59 -2.24 -6.97 4.42
C ILE A 59 -2.64 -6.85 5.90
N GLN A 60 -2.88 -7.97 6.61
CA GLN A 60 -3.22 -7.96 8.04
C GLN A 60 -2.10 -7.38 8.92
N ASN A 61 -0.84 -7.60 8.55
CA ASN A 61 0.31 -7.06 9.27
C ASN A 61 0.31 -5.53 9.25
N HIS A 62 -0.10 -4.88 8.16
CA HIS A 62 -0.23 -3.41 8.08
C HIS A 62 -1.17 -2.82 9.12
N PHE A 63 -2.18 -3.58 9.57
CA PHE A 63 -3.15 -3.13 10.57
C PHE A 63 -2.76 -3.44 12.01
N THR A 64 -1.79 -4.32 12.23
CA THR A 64 -1.52 -4.88 13.58
C THR A 64 -0.09 -4.68 14.07
N ARG A 65 0.92 -4.85 13.21
CA ARG A 65 2.32 -4.99 13.65
C ARG A 65 3.35 -4.27 12.78
N HIS A 66 2.96 -3.77 11.61
CA HIS A 66 3.90 -3.18 10.66
C HIS A 66 4.36 -1.77 11.09
N THR A 67 5.49 -1.32 10.53
CA THR A 67 6.03 0.04 10.75
C THR A 67 5.05 1.15 10.35
N VAL A 68 4.09 0.84 9.47
CA VAL A 68 3.04 1.77 9.03
C VAL A 68 1.76 1.69 9.87
N ALA A 69 1.64 0.72 10.78
CA ALA A 69 0.40 0.47 11.53
C ALA A 69 -0.04 1.69 12.35
N ASN A 70 0.91 2.41 12.97
CA ASN A 70 0.60 3.64 13.70
C ASN A 70 0.04 4.74 12.78
N ARG A 71 0.55 4.88 11.56
CA ARG A 71 0.08 5.88 10.59
C ARG A 71 -1.28 5.48 10.04
N LEU A 72 -1.46 4.21 9.73
CA LEU A 72 -2.73 3.67 9.27
C LEU A 72 -3.81 3.76 10.36
N SER A 73 -3.46 3.49 11.62
CA SER A 73 -4.35 3.67 12.77
C SER A 73 -4.84 5.12 12.90
N ARG A 74 -3.96 6.12 12.72
CA ARG A 74 -4.37 7.53 12.73
C ARG A 74 -5.39 7.86 11.63
N ILE A 75 -5.20 7.32 10.43
CA ILE A 75 -6.13 7.50 9.31
C ILE A 75 -7.48 6.83 9.64
N ARG A 76 -7.45 5.59 10.14
CA ARG A 76 -8.65 4.83 10.54
C ARG A 76 -9.45 5.49 11.67
N ASN A 77 -8.77 6.20 12.56
CA ASN A 77 -9.42 6.89 13.68
C ASN A 77 -10.09 8.21 13.26
N CYS A 78 -9.96 8.63 11.99
CA CYS A 78 -10.72 9.74 11.46
C CYS A 78 -12.18 9.31 11.21
N PRO A 79 -13.20 9.91 11.86
CA PRO A 79 -14.58 9.40 11.82
C PRO A 79 -15.22 9.28 10.43
N LYS A 80 -14.71 10.02 9.44
CA LYS A 80 -15.25 10.05 8.07
C LYS A 80 -14.48 9.15 7.11
N ILE A 81 -13.32 8.63 7.52
CA ILE A 81 -12.43 7.88 6.64
C ILE A 81 -12.62 6.38 6.88
N LYS A 82 -12.96 5.66 5.82
CA LYS A 82 -12.92 4.21 5.77
C LYS A 82 -11.70 3.78 4.98
N VAL A 83 -11.01 2.75 5.44
CA VAL A 83 -9.91 2.13 4.70
C VAL A 83 -10.44 0.92 3.95
N SER A 84 -9.93 0.68 2.75
CA SER A 84 -10.27 -0.46 1.91
C SER A 84 -9.02 -1.01 1.24
N VAL A 85 -9.16 -2.18 0.61
CA VAL A 85 -8.07 -2.89 -0.06
C VAL A 85 -8.51 -3.35 -1.44
N LYS A 86 -7.59 -3.25 -2.41
CA LYS A 86 -7.67 -3.95 -3.69
C LYS A 86 -6.41 -4.79 -3.86
N PHE A 87 -6.52 -5.94 -4.50
CA PHE A 87 -5.37 -6.80 -4.76
C PHE A 87 -5.46 -7.46 -6.13
N ALA A 88 -4.33 -7.98 -6.60
CA ALA A 88 -4.27 -8.85 -7.76
C ALA A 88 -3.29 -9.98 -7.47
N ILE A 89 -3.70 -11.22 -7.79
CA ILE A 89 -2.85 -12.40 -7.65
C ILE A 89 -1.79 -12.36 -8.76
N ALA A 90 -0.54 -12.62 -8.40
CA ALA A 90 0.55 -12.70 -9.35
C ALA A 90 1.59 -13.72 -8.87
N THR A 91 2.42 -14.23 -9.78
CA THR A 91 3.59 -15.01 -9.38
C THR A 91 4.56 -14.14 -8.59
N THR A 92 5.43 -14.76 -7.79
CA THR A 92 6.44 -14.09 -6.97
C THR A 92 7.33 -13.13 -7.77
N GLU A 93 7.77 -13.56 -8.95
CA GLU A 93 8.61 -12.79 -9.85
C GLU A 93 7.85 -11.57 -10.38
N ASN A 94 6.62 -11.79 -10.85
CA ASN A 94 5.78 -10.74 -11.41
C ASN A 94 5.31 -9.74 -10.36
N ALA A 95 5.03 -10.17 -9.13
CA ALA A 95 4.56 -9.30 -8.06
C ALA A 95 5.57 -8.18 -7.75
N THR A 96 6.88 -8.49 -7.80
CA THR A 96 7.94 -7.50 -7.58
C THR A 96 8.00 -6.48 -8.73
N GLU A 97 7.92 -6.95 -9.98
CA GLU A 97 7.93 -6.08 -11.16
C GLU A 97 6.68 -5.19 -11.21
N ILE A 98 5.50 -5.77 -10.95
CA ILE A 98 4.22 -5.06 -10.96
C ILE A 98 4.20 -3.97 -9.87
N GLU A 99 4.62 -4.26 -8.64
CA GLU A 99 4.71 -3.25 -7.58
C GLU A 99 5.61 -2.09 -8.00
N GLY A 100 6.79 -2.38 -8.55
CA GLY A 100 7.72 -1.36 -9.02
C GLY A 100 7.12 -0.48 -10.13
N ASN A 101 6.38 -1.08 -11.06
CA ASN A 101 5.70 -0.34 -12.12
C ASN A 101 4.56 0.53 -11.57
N LEU A 102 3.73 0.01 -10.67
CA LEU A 102 2.64 0.77 -10.03
C LEU A 102 3.18 1.95 -9.20
N LEU A 103 4.28 1.76 -8.47
CA LEU A 103 4.93 2.83 -7.72
C LEU A 103 5.48 3.92 -8.65
N ARG A 104 6.07 3.53 -9.79
CA ARG A 104 6.56 4.48 -10.81
C ARG A 104 5.41 5.26 -11.44
N GLU A 105 4.33 4.58 -11.83
CA GLU A 105 3.12 5.21 -12.38
C GLU A 105 2.53 6.24 -11.40
N PHE A 106 2.46 5.87 -10.11
CA PHE A 106 2.01 6.78 -9.07
C PHE A 106 2.96 7.99 -8.93
N GLU A 107 4.27 7.77 -8.94
CA GLU A 107 5.26 8.85 -8.85
C GLU A 107 5.20 9.79 -10.07
N ASP A 108 5.05 9.25 -11.28
CA ASP A 108 4.90 10.04 -12.51
C ASP A 108 3.62 10.90 -12.48
N GLU A 109 2.53 10.36 -11.92
CA GLU A 109 1.24 11.05 -11.83
C GLU A 109 1.25 12.16 -10.76
N TYR A 110 1.66 11.83 -9.53
CA TYR A 110 1.49 12.66 -8.33
C TYR A 110 2.78 13.34 -7.83
N TRP A 111 3.93 13.04 -8.43
CA TRP A 111 5.28 13.54 -8.10
C TRP A 111 5.73 13.26 -6.67
N ASP A 112 5.25 12.16 -6.09
CA ASP A 112 5.61 11.67 -4.76
C ASP A 112 5.16 10.20 -4.63
N LEU A 113 5.57 9.50 -3.57
CA LEU A 113 5.11 8.14 -3.28
C LEU A 113 3.82 8.14 -2.45
N PRO A 114 3.01 7.06 -2.44
CA PRO A 114 1.86 6.93 -1.55
C PRO A 114 2.25 7.20 -0.09
N ILE A 115 1.33 7.76 0.70
CA ILE A 115 1.71 8.32 2.01
C ILE A 115 2.36 7.26 2.90
N LEU A 116 1.84 6.04 2.93
CA LEU A 116 2.38 4.94 3.72
C LEU A 116 3.59 4.24 3.08
N ASN A 117 3.91 4.50 1.81
CA ASN A 117 5.19 4.10 1.19
C ASN A 117 6.31 5.11 1.51
N SER A 118 5.96 6.41 1.65
CA SER A 118 6.94 7.43 1.98
C SER A 118 7.49 7.25 3.40
N GLN A 119 8.82 7.18 3.56
CA GLN A 119 9.51 7.15 4.85
C GLN A 119 9.66 8.55 5.49
N ARG A 120 8.82 9.53 5.11
CA ARG A 120 8.90 10.89 5.66
C ARG A 120 8.50 10.87 7.15
N GLY A 121 9.48 10.67 8.05
CA GLY A 121 9.26 10.71 9.49
C GLY A 121 10.25 9.99 10.41
N TYR A 122 11.22 9.21 9.91
CA TYR A 122 12.31 8.66 10.75
C TYR A 122 13.67 8.98 10.14
N SER A 123 14.63 9.27 11.02
CA SER A 123 15.83 10.08 10.81
C SER A 123 16.71 9.69 9.61
N ARG A 124 17.28 10.72 8.96
CA ARG A 124 18.58 10.68 8.27
C ARG A 124 19.66 10.18 9.26
N GLY A 125 19.73 8.88 9.41
CA GLY A 125 20.57 8.22 10.40
C GLY A 125 21.17 6.94 9.85
N GLN A 126 21.67 6.98 8.61
CA GLN A 126 22.97 6.45 8.17
C GLN A 126 23.26 7.02 6.76
N ASP A 127 23.56 8.32 6.70
CA ASP A 127 24.44 8.81 5.65
C ASP A 127 25.82 8.19 5.90
N LYS A 128 26.10 7.08 5.23
CA LYS A 128 27.44 6.51 5.10
C LYS A 128 27.92 6.53 3.66
N HIS A 129 27.72 7.64 2.95
CA HIS A 129 28.46 7.87 1.71
C HIS A 129 28.77 9.36 1.57
N TYR A 130 29.92 9.80 2.10
CA TYR A 130 30.87 10.73 1.47
C TYR A 130 32.04 11.05 2.42
N LYS A 131 33.15 10.31 2.26
CA LYS A 131 34.55 10.78 2.23
C LYS A 131 35.26 9.75 1.34
N GLY A 132 35.86 10.11 0.21
CA GLY A 132 36.96 11.08 0.13
C GLY A 132 38.22 10.33 0.50
#